data_AF-A0A7C3VQ91-F1
#
_entry.id   AF-A0A7C3VQ91-F1
#
_cell.length_a   1.000
_cell.length_b   1.000
_cell.length_c   1.000
_cell.angle_alpha   90.00
_cell.angle_beta   90.00
_cell.angle_gamma   90.00
#
_symmetry.space_group_name_H-M   'P 1'
#
loop_
_entity.id
_entity.type
_entity.pdbx_description
1 polymer ?
#
loop_
_entity_poly.entity_id
_entity_poly.type
_entity_poly.pdbx_seq_one_letter_code
_entity_poly.pdbx_strand_id
1 'polypeptide(L)' 'MLKAQIFHANSVDKLPKIHEQVNSLINKLDDDAIVSVSATEFGPAGVHEFYSYTVLIIYKEK' A
#
# COMPACT_ATOMS: atom_id res chain seq x y z
N MET A 1 4.70 -15.13 -15.02
CA MET A 1 5.71 -14.06 -14.92
C MET A 1 5.43 -13.27 -13.65
N LEU A 2 6.45 -12.88 -12.88
CA LEU A 2 6.25 -12.03 -11.70
C LEU A 2 5.96 -10.59 -12.14
N LYS A 3 4.98 -9.96 -11.49
CA LYS A 3 4.59 -8.56 -11.66
C LYS A 3 4.77 -7.81 -10.35
N ALA A 4 4.96 -6.49 -10.44
CA ALA A 4 5.06 -5.61 -9.30
C ALA A 4 4.18 -4.37 -9.53
N GLN A 5 3.45 -3.96 -8.48
CA GLN A 5 2.60 -2.78 -8.52
C GLN A 5 2.80 -1.95 -7.25
N ILE A 6 2.91 -0.63 -7.42
CA ILE A 6 3.09 0.34 -6.34
C ILE A 6 1.81 1.16 -6.21
N PHE A 7 1.32 1.28 -4.98
CA PHE A 7 0.26 2.21 -4.58
C PHE A 7 0.84 3.25 -3.64
N HIS A 8 0.41 4.50 -3.78
CA HIS A 8 0.95 5.60 -2.99
C HIS A 8 -0.15 6.60 -2.62
N ALA A 9 -0.20 6.99 -1.35
CA ALA A 9 -0.97 8.11 -0.84
C ALA A 9 -0.03 9.10 -0.18
N ASN A 10 -0.14 10.38 -0.54
CA ASN A 10 0.60 11.49 0.07
C ASN A 10 -0.30 12.37 0.96
N SER A 11 -1.50 11.89 1.26
CA SER A 11 -2.44 12.53 2.18
C SER A 11 -3.38 11.49 2.80
N VAL A 12 -3.86 11.75 4.02
CA VAL A 12 -4.68 10.81 4.80
C VAL A 12 -6.01 10.50 4.10
N ASP A 13 -6.62 11.50 3.49
CA ASP A 13 -7.89 11.39 2.76
C ASP A 13 -7.82 10.41 1.57
N LYS A 14 -6.62 10.14 1.04
CA LYS A 14 -6.41 9.17 -0.05
C LYS A 14 -6.22 7.75 0.43
N LEU A 15 -5.96 7.53 1.72
CA LEU A 15 -5.75 6.19 2.29
C LEU A 15 -6.92 5.23 2.03
N PRO A 16 -8.20 5.60 2.27
CA PRO A 16 -9.32 4.68 2.03
C PRO A 16 -9.35 4.18 0.59
N LYS A 17 -9.15 5.08 -0.37
CA LYS A 17 -9.13 4.75 -1.80
C LYS A 17 -7.95 3.83 -2.15
N ILE A 18 -6.76 4.08 -1.61
CA ILE A 18 -5.61 3.19 -1.82
C ILE A 18 -5.87 1.81 -1.21
N HIS A 19 -6.44 1.74 -0.02
CA HIS A 19 -6.81 0.46 0.61
C HIS A 19 -7.84 -0.33 -0.21
N GLU A 20 -8.86 0.34 -0.77
CA GLU A 20 -9.82 -0.30 -1.67
C GLU A 20 -9.15 -0.89 -2.92
N GLN A 21 -8.22 -0.14 -3.54
CA GLN A 21 -7.47 -0.60 -4.70
C GLN A 21 -6.57 -1.79 -4.39
N VAL A 22 -5.85 -1.73 -3.25
CA VAL A 22 -5.00 -2.81 -2.76
C VAL A 22 -5.83 -4.07 -2.50
N ASN A 23 -6.96 -3.96 -1.81
CA ASN A 23 -7.84 -5.10 -1.53
C ASN A 23 -8.43 -5.70 -2.81
N SER A 24 -8.84 -4.86 -3.76
CA SER A 24 -9.34 -5.31 -5.06
C SER A 24 -8.29 -6.06 -5.88
N LEU A 25 -7.01 -5.67 -5.75
CA LEU A 25 -5.90 -6.39 -6.35
C LEU A 25 -5.66 -7.72 -5.63
N ILE A 26 -5.45 -7.70 -4.30
CA ILE A 26 -5.12 -8.89 -3.49
C ILE A 26 -6.16 -9.99 -3.66
N ASN A 27 -7.45 -9.66 -3.70
CA ASN A 27 -8.53 -10.64 -3.90
C ASN A 27 -8.47 -11.39 -5.24
N LYS A 28 -7.68 -10.92 -6.21
CA LYS A 28 -7.48 -11.56 -7.52
C LYS A 28 -6.16 -12.32 -7.61
N LEU A 29 -5.28 -12.18 -6.62
CA LEU A 29 -3.97 -12.81 -6.59
C LEU A 29 -4.06 -14.23 -6.02
N ASP A 30 -3.07 -15.05 -6.34
CA ASP A 30 -2.80 -16.29 -5.63
C ASP A 30 -2.14 -16.01 -4.26
N ASP A 31 -2.20 -16.97 -3.35
CA ASP A 31 -1.72 -16.87 -1.96
C ASP A 31 -0.22 -16.50 -1.82
N ASP A 32 0.56 -16.61 -2.90
CA ASP A 32 2.01 -16.34 -2.92
C ASP A 32 2.38 -14.86 -3.13
N ALA A 33 1.44 -13.93 -2.99
CA ALA A 33 1.72 -12.50 -3.15
C ALA A 33 2.52 -11.92 -1.97
N ILE A 34 3.57 -11.15 -2.28
CA ILE A 34 4.34 -10.41 -1.27
C ILE A 34 3.78 -8.99 -1.19
N VAL A 35 3.37 -8.57 0.01
CA VAL A 35 2.86 -7.22 0.28
C VAL A 35 3.80 -6.51 1.25
N SER A 36 4.37 -5.39 0.83
CA SER A 36 5.20 -4.52 1.67
C SER A 36 4.54 -3.16 1.84
N VAL A 37 4.30 -2.76 3.08
CA VAL A 37 3.64 -1.50 3.44
C VAL A 37 4.62 -0.60 4.17
N SER A 38 4.76 0.64 3.72
CA SER A 38 5.59 1.66 4.35
C SER A 38 4.75 2.90 4.59
N ALA A 39 4.53 3.23 5.87
CA ALA A 39 3.95 4.49 6.29
C ALA A 39 5.07 5.41 6.80
N THR A 40 5.10 6.63 6.28
CA THR A 40 6.00 7.70 6.72
C THR A 40 5.17 8.72 7.46
N GLU A 41 5.56 8.97 8.69
CA GLU A 41 4.96 9.98 9.56
C GLU A 41 6.09 10.91 10.01
N PHE A 42 5.86 12.22 9.97
CA PHE A 42 6.78 13.21 10.49
C PHE A 42 6.21 13.88 11.73
N GLY A 43 7.07 14.14 12.70
CA GLY A 43 6.75 15.00 13.84
C GLY A 43 7.39 14.54 15.15
N PRO A 44 7.39 15.40 16.17
CA PRO A 44 7.87 15.06 17.50
C PRO A 44 7.01 13.96 18.12
N ALA A 45 7.56 13.22 19.09
CA ALA A 45 6.85 12.15 19.79
C ALA A 45 5.48 12.64 20.29
N GLY A 46 4.41 12.02 19.80
CA GLY A 46 3.02 12.35 20.17
C GLY A 46 2.27 13.29 19.23
N VAL A 47 2.93 13.86 18.21
CA VAL A 47 2.27 14.58 17.10
C VAL A 47 2.80 14.01 15.80
N HIS A 48 2.09 13.04 15.24
CA HIS A 48 2.43 12.43 13.95
C HIS A 48 1.58 13.08 12.86
N GLU A 49 2.18 13.90 12.02
CA GLU A 49 1.57 14.34 10.77
C GLU A 49 1.85 13.27 9.72
N PHE A 50 0.76 12.70 9.19
CA PHE A 50 0.86 11.75 8.09
C PHE A 50 1.54 12.42 6.90
N TYR A 51 2.55 11.76 6.35
CA TYR A 51 3.28 12.25 5.19
C TYR A 51 3.04 11.40 3.96
N SER A 52 3.22 10.09 4.08
CA SER A 52 2.97 9.20 2.96
C SER A 52 2.69 7.77 3.38
N TYR A 53 1.98 7.05 2.53
CA TYR A 53 1.74 5.62 2.64
C TYR A 53 2.01 4.99 1.28
N THR A 54 2.89 3.99 1.26
CA THR A 54 3.29 3.29 0.04
C THR A 54 3.09 1.81 0.24
N VAL A 55 2.43 1.15 -0.71
CA VAL A 55 2.28 -0.31 -0.75
C VAL A 55 2.92 -0.83 -2.02
N LEU A 56 3.85 -1.77 -1.87
CA LEU A 56 4.39 -2.55 -2.98
C LEU A 56 3.79 -3.95 -2.91
N ILE A 57 3.20 -4.40 -4.01
CA ILE A 57 2.71 -5.76 -4.16
C ILE A 57 3.48 -6.43 -5.29
N ILE A 58 4.11 -7.57 -5.00
CA ILE A 58 4.78 -8.44 -5.97
C ILE A 58 4.00 -9.73 -6.05
N TYR A 59 3.58 -10.12 -7.25
CA TYR A 59 2.65 -11.23 -7.44
C TYR A 59 2.86 -11.97 -8.77
N LYS A 60 2.28 -13.16 -8.89
CA LYS A 60 2.09 -13.85 -10.17
C LYS A 60 0.62 -13.76 -10.55
N GLU A 61 0.33 -13.51 -11.82
CA GLU A 61 -1.02 -13.74 -12.34
C GLU A 61 -1.24 -15.23 -12.57
N LYS A 62 -2.49 -15.67 -12.37
CA LYS A 62 -2.96 -17.00 -12.76
C LYS A 62 -2.80 -17.26 -14.25
#